data_AF-A0A7R8WTH7-F1
#
_entry.id   AF-A0A7R8WTH7-F1
#
_cell.length_a   1.000
_cell.length_b   1.000
_cell.length_c   1.000
_cell.angle_alpha   90.00
_cell.angle_beta   90.00
_cell.angle_gamma   90.00
#
_symmetry.space_group_name_H-M   'P 1'
#
loop_
_entity.id
_entity.type
_entity.pdbx_description
1 polymer ?
#
loop_
_entity_poly.entity_id
_entity_poly.type
_entity_poly.pdbx_seq_one_letter_code
_entity_poly.pdbx_strand_id
1 'polypeptide(L)' 'MKKALDLAYQAAEQDEVPVGVVIVANQQIIAKAYNQVESLNDITAHAEIMAITSAANYLGSKYLEGCT' A
#
# COMPACT_ATOMS: atom_id res chain seq x y z
N MET A 1 -4.82 -9.77 5.18
CA MET A 1 -6.15 -9.12 5.29
C MET A 1 -6.30 -8.22 6.50
N LYS A 2 -6.24 -8.68 7.76
CA LYS A 2 -6.44 -7.79 8.94
C LYS A 2 -5.61 -6.49 8.87
N LYS A 3 -4.33 -6.61 8.51
CA LYS A 3 -3.44 -5.45 8.39
C LYS A 3 -3.82 -4.45 7.28
N ALA A 4 -4.43 -4.93 6.19
CA ALA A 4 -4.94 -4.07 5.12
C ALA A 4 -6.20 -3.32 5.56
N LEU A 5 -7.06 -3.96 6.36
CA LEU A 5 -8.22 -3.30 6.96
C LEU A 5 -7.79 -2.22 7.97
N ASP A 6 -6.79 -2.48 8.81
CA ASP A 6 -6.24 -1.46 9.71
C ASP A 6 -5.79 -0.21 8.94
N LEU A 7 -5.18 -0.38 7.76
CA LEU A 7 -4.75 0.72 6.88
C LEU A 7 -5.94 1.43 6.23
N ALA A 8 -6.98 0.70 5.85
CA ALA A 8 -8.21 1.29 5.33
C ALA A 8 -8.92 2.16 6.39
N TYR A 9 -8.91 1.73 7.66
CA TYR A 9 -9.39 2.56 8.76
C TYR A 9 -8.53 3.81 8.96
N GLN A 10 -7.20 3.71 8.83
CA GLN A 10 -6.32 4.88 8.88
C GLN A 10 -6.60 5.88 7.76
N ALA A 11 -6.84 5.41 6.53
CA ALA A 11 -7.29 6.28 5.45
C ALA A 11 -8.61 6.98 5.80
N ALA A 12 -9.59 6.24 6.31
CA ALA A 12 -10.87 6.83 6.73
C ALA A 12 -10.71 7.90 7.81
N GLU A 13 -9.80 7.69 8.78
CA GLU A 13 -9.49 8.67 9.83
C GLU A 13 -8.80 9.93 9.31
N GLN A 14 -8.22 9.88 8.11
CA GLN A 14 -7.57 11.01 7.43
C GLN A 14 -8.48 11.66 6.39
N ASP A 15 -9.79 11.37 6.40
CA ASP A 15 -10.77 11.82 5.40
C ASP A 15 -10.43 11.37 3.95
N GLU A 16 -9.70 10.27 3.82
CA GLU A 16 -9.34 9.65 2.54
C GLU A 16 -10.31 8.52 2.16
N VAL A 17 -10.28 8.11 0.89
CA VAL A 17 -11.01 6.90 0.45
C VAL A 17 -10.46 5.68 1.22
N PRO A 18 -11.30 4.87 1.90
CA PRO A 18 -10.86 3.86 2.85
C PRO A 18 -10.31 2.61 2.15
N VAL A 19 -9.10 2.72 1.61
CA VAL A 19 -8.39 1.64 0.90
C VAL A 19 -7.02 1.47 1.52
N GLY A 20 -6.72 0.21 1.87
CA GLY A 20 -5.43 -0.20 2.42
C GLY A 20 -4.90 -1.41 1.67
N VAL A 21 -3.59 -1.41 1.40
CA VAL A 21 -2.90 -2.46 0.66
C VAL A 21 -1.69 -2.92 1.46
N VAL A 22 -1.45 -4.22 1.45
CA VAL A 22 -0.22 -4.84 1.96
C VAL A 22 0.31 -5.77 0.90
N ILE A 23 1.62 -5.80 0.72
CA ILE A 23 2.30 -6.75 -0.15
C ILE A 23 3.14 -7.67 0.74
N VAL A 24 2.96 -8.97 0.51
CA VAL A 24 3.56 -10.05 1.27
C VAL A 24 4.48 -10.85 0.36
N ALA A 25 5.70 -11.11 0.81
CA ALA A 25 6.61 -12.05 0.18
C ALA A 25 7.16 -12.98 1.26
N ASN A 26 7.28 -14.28 0.97
CA ASN A 26 7.77 -15.27 1.94
C ASN A 26 7.06 -15.21 3.32
N GLN A 27 5.74 -15.01 3.31
CA GLN A 27 4.91 -14.85 4.53
C GLN A 27 5.24 -13.60 5.39
N GLN A 28 6.03 -12.67 4.86
CA GLN A 28 6.38 -11.41 5.51
C GLN A 28 5.82 -10.23 4.75
N ILE A 29 5.28 -9.23 5.47
CA ILE A 29 4.83 -7.98 4.86
C ILE A 29 6.07 -7.16 4.48
N ILE A 30 6.28 -6.97 3.18
CA ILE A 30 7.40 -6.20 2.64
C ILE A 30 7.01 -4.75 2.32
N ALA A 31 5.72 -4.50 2.08
CA ALA A 31 5.20 -3.15 1.87
C ALA A 31 3.77 -3.03 2.41
N LYS A 32 3.41 -1.80 2.77
CA LYS A 32 2.08 -1.42 3.21
C LYS A 32 1.81 0.01 2.81
N ALA A 33 0.59 0.30 2.38
CA ALA A 33 0.15 1.64 2.05
C ALA A 33 -1.35 1.78 2.23
N TYR A 34 -1.81 3.03 2.26
CA TYR A 34 -3.22 3.40 2.27
C TYR A 34 -3.41 4.57 1.30
N ASN A 35 -4.66 4.86 0.92
CA ASN A 35 -4.96 5.95 -0.01
C ASN A 35 -4.53 7.30 0.56
N GLN A 36 -3.81 8.09 -0.24
CA GLN A 36 -3.33 9.43 0.16
C GLN A 36 -3.56 10.46 -0.95
N VAL A 37 -4.60 10.28 -1.76
CA VAL A 37 -4.89 11.12 -2.92
C VAL A 37 -5.16 12.56 -2.48
N GLU A 38 -5.96 12.75 -1.44
CA GLU A 38 -6.31 14.08 -0.95
C GLU A 38 -5.12 14.74 -0.22
N SER A 39 -4.42 13.96 0.62
CA SER A 39 -3.30 14.40 1.44
C SER A 39 -2.09 14.84 0.61
N LEU A 40 -1.82 14.13 -0.48
CA LEU A 40 -0.71 14.42 -1.39
C LEU A 40 -1.12 15.27 -2.59
N ASN A 41 -2.43 15.54 -2.75
CA ASN A 41 -3.01 16.20 -3.92
C ASN A 41 -2.51 15.55 -5.24
N ASP A 42 -2.47 14.21 -5.24
CA ASP A 42 -1.95 13.40 -6.33
C ASP A 42 -2.95 12.27 -6.63
N ILE A 43 -3.57 12.34 -7.81
CA ILE A 43 -4.54 11.35 -8.28
C ILE A 43 -3.96 9.93 -8.43
N THR A 44 -2.63 9.77 -8.37
CA THR A 44 -1.95 8.47 -8.46
C THR A 44 -1.52 7.92 -7.11
N ALA A 45 -1.69 8.67 -6.01
CA ALA A 45 -1.37 8.26 -4.63
C ALA A 45 -2.37 7.25 -4.05
N HIS A 46 -2.82 6.33 -4.89
CA HIS A 46 -3.60 5.17 -4.53
C HIS A 46 -2.76 4.19 -3.72
N ALA A 47 -3.41 3.48 -2.80
CA ALA A 47 -2.75 2.50 -1.93
C ALA A 47 -1.98 1.43 -2.72
N GLU A 48 -2.51 0.97 -3.87
CA GLU A 48 -1.88 -0.03 -4.72
C GLU A 48 -0.56 0.48 -5.31
N ILE A 49 -0.57 1.68 -5.88
CA ILE A 49 0.60 2.29 -6.53
C ILE A 49 1.69 2.54 -5.49
N MET A 50 1.32 3.07 -4.33
CA MET A 50 2.25 3.30 -3.23
C MET A 50 2.85 2.00 -2.71
N ALA A 51 2.03 0.96 -2.52
CA ALA A 51 2.48 -0.34 -2.04
C ALA A 51 3.43 -1.01 -3.04
N ILE A 52 3.10 -1.01 -4.34
CA ILE A 52 3.94 -1.57 -5.41
C ILE A 52 5.29 -0.86 -5.46
N THR A 53 5.28 0.49 -5.42
CA THR A 53 6.51 1.28 -5.42
C THR A 53 7.37 0.96 -4.21
N SER A 54 6.77 0.86 -3.02
CA SER A 54 7.47 0.49 -1.79
C SER A 54 8.04 -0.93 -1.85
N ALA A 55 7.29 -1.90 -2.38
CA ALA A 55 7.75 -3.29 -2.50
C ALA A 55 8.87 -3.44 -3.55
N ALA A 56 8.76 -2.75 -4.69
CA ALA A 56 9.81 -2.71 -5.71
C ALA A 56 11.12 -2.15 -5.13
N ASN A 57 11.04 -1.07 -4.35
CA ASN A 57 12.18 -0.49 -3.65
C ASN A 57 12.77 -1.44 -2.60
N TYR A 58 11.93 -2.15 -1.84
CA TYR A 58 12.37 -3.14 -0.86
C TYR A 58 13.12 -4.32 -1.52
N LEU A 59 12.60 -4.82 -2.65
CA LEU A 59 13.18 -5.94 -3.39
C LEU A 59 14.38 -5.52 -4.27
N GLY A 60 14.59 -4.22 -4.50
CA GLY A 60 15.56 -3.72 -5.46
C GLY A 60 15.27 -4.18 -6.89
N SER A 61 14.00 -4.48 -7.19
CA SER A 61 13.57 -5.09 -8.45
C SER A 61 12.29 -4.42 -8.95
N LYS A 62 12.19 -4.28 -10.28
CA LYS A 62 10.95 -3.82 -10.94
C LYS A 62 9.86 -4.89 -11.01
N TYR A 63 10.21 -6.14 -10.72
CA TYR A 63 9.28 -7.27 -10.74
C TYR A 63 9.06 -7.81 -9.33
N LEU A 64 7.79 -7.96 -8.95
CA LEU A 64 7.35 -8.48 -7.66
C LEU A 64 7.02 -9.98 -7.78
N GLU A 65 7.98 -10.78 -8.23
CA GLU A 65 7.79 -12.23 -8.36
C GLU A 65 7.63 -12.88 -6.97
N GLY A 66 6.68 -13.81 -6.84
CA GLY A 66 6.41 -14.49 -5.57
C GLY A 66 5.78 -13.61 -4.48
N CYS A 67 5.28 -12.42 -4.84
CA CYS A 67 4.55 -11.53 -3.94
C CYS A 67 3.03 -11.72 -4.06
N THR A 68 2.30 -11.37 -2.99
CA THR A 68 0.82 -11.33 -2.94
C THR A 68 0.36 -10.07 -2.23
#